data_AF-A0A6G4X2N8-F1
#
_entry.id   AF-A0A6G4X2N8-F1
#
_cell.length_a   1.000
_cell.length_b   1.000
_cell.length_c   1.000
_cell.angle_alpha   90.00
_cell.angle_beta   90.00
_cell.angle_gamma   90.00
#
_symmetry.space_group_name_H-M   'P 1'
#
loop_
_entity.id
_entity.type
_entity.pdbx_description
1 polymer ?
#
loop_
_entity_poly.entity_id
_entity_poly.type
_entity_poly.pdbx_seq_one_letter_code
_entity_poly.pdbx_strand_id
1 'polypeptide(L)' 'PPLSPEEAARAAHRAGLPLDGERHAPVAAVARTVHEVLSRLRDLDYGDTPPALSGTPEGR' A
#
# COMPACT_ATOMS: atom_id res chain seq x y z
N PRO A 1 10.06 -6.38 5.59
CA PRO A 1 10.18 -7.76 5.07
C PRO A 1 9.19 -7.95 3.91
N PRO A 2 9.46 -8.81 2.93
CA PRO A 2 8.49 -9.09 1.86
C PRO A 2 7.21 -9.70 2.47
N LEU A 3 6.04 -9.26 1.99
CA LEU A 3 4.74 -9.75 2.44
C LEU A 3 4.57 -11.22 2.05
N SER A 4 4.25 -12.08 3.02
CA SER A 4 3.88 -13.47 2.75
C SER A 4 2.47 -13.56 2.12
N PRO A 5 2.16 -14.65 1.39
CA PRO A 5 0.80 -14.93 0.91
C PRO A 5 -0.29 -14.83 2.00
N GLU A 6 -0.01 -15.37 3.19
CA GLU A 6 -0.96 -15.36 4.32
C GLU A 6 -1.10 -13.96 4.92
N GLU A 7 -0.02 -13.17 4.95
CA GLU A 7 -0.08 -11.78 5.39
C GLU A 7 -0.91 -10.92 4.43
N ALA A 8 -0.75 -11.14 3.12
CA ALA A 8 -1.57 -10.50 2.10
C ALA A 8 -3.05 -10.89 2.23
N ALA A 9 -3.35 -12.17 2.44
CA ALA A 9 -4.70 -12.65 2.68
C ALA A 9 -5.33 -12.03 3.94
N ARG A 10 -4.59 -11.96 5.05
CA ARG A 10 -5.05 -11.29 6.28
C ARG A 10 -5.32 -9.80 6.06
N ALA A 11 -4.45 -9.12 5.32
CA ALA A 11 -4.64 -7.70 5.00
C ALA A 11 -5.87 -7.48 4.12
N ALA A 12 -6.07 -8.32 3.10
CA ALA A 12 -7.23 -8.25 2.21
C ALA A 12 -8.54 -8.52 2.96
N HIS A 13 -8.55 -9.50 3.87
CA HIS A 13 -9.70 -9.76 4.75
C HIS A 13 -10.04 -8.55 5.64
N ARG A 14 -9.02 -7.90 6.24
CA ARG A 14 -9.23 -6.68 7.03
C ARG A 14 -9.78 -5.52 6.19
N ALA A 15 -9.50 -5.49 4.89
CA ALA A 15 -10.03 -4.51 3.96
C ALA A 15 -11.43 -4.86 3.41
N GLY A 16 -12.05 -5.95 3.87
CA GLY A 16 -13.35 -6.41 3.37
C GLY A 16 -13.29 -7.12 2.01
N LEU A 17 -12.10 -7.54 1.57
CA LEU A 17 -11.86 -8.22 0.30
C LEU A 17 -11.28 -9.62 0.54
N PRO A 18 -12.08 -10.59 1.00
CA PRO A 18 -11.60 -11.96 1.17
C PRO A 18 -11.11 -12.54 -0.16
N LEU A 19 -9.96 -13.20 -0.13
CA LEU A 19 -9.30 -13.77 -1.30
C LEU A 19 -9.42 -15.29 -1.31
N ASP A 20 -9.75 -15.85 -2.47
CA ASP A 20 -9.58 -17.29 -2.73
C ASP A 20 -8.11 -17.70 -2.54
N GLY A 21 -7.85 -18.93 -2.10
CA GLY A 21 -6.50 -19.43 -1.81
C GLY A 21 -5.51 -19.23 -2.96
N GLU A 22 -5.94 -19.51 -4.19
CA GLU A 22 -5.16 -19.34 -5.42
C GLU A 22 -4.71 -17.88 -5.65
N ARG A 23 -5.40 -16.90 -5.06
CA ARG A 23 -5.08 -15.47 -5.19
C ARG A 23 -4.05 -14.99 -4.16
N HIS A 24 -3.75 -15.76 -3.13
CA HIS A 24 -2.88 -15.31 -2.03
C HIS A 24 -1.46 -14.99 -2.52
N ALA A 25 -0.86 -15.90 -3.29
CA ALA A 25 0.50 -15.71 -3.81
C ALA A 25 0.59 -14.59 -4.87
N PRO A 26 -0.30 -14.52 -5.89
CA PRO A 26 -0.30 -13.41 -6.84
C PRO A 26 -0.50 -12.03 -6.19
N VAL A 27 -1.41 -11.91 -5.21
CA VAL A 27 -1.66 -10.64 -4.52
C VAL A 27 -0.46 -10.24 -3.64
N ALA A 28 0.18 -11.20 -2.96
CA ALA A 28 1.40 -10.92 -2.21
C ALA A 28 2.54 -10.42 -3.10
N ALA A 29 2.69 -10.99 -4.31
CA ALA A 29 3.68 -10.52 -5.27
C ALA A 29 3.44 -9.06 -5.69
N VAL A 30 2.19 -8.71 -6.02
CA VAL A 30 1.82 -7.31 -6.36
C VAL A 30 2.02 -6.37 -5.17
N ALA A 31 1.58 -6.77 -3.98
CA ALA A 31 1.74 -5.97 -2.76
C ALA A 31 3.23 -5.71 -2.45
N ARG A 32 4.10 -6.71 -2.69
CA ARG A 32 5.56 -6.54 -2.59
C ARG A 32 6.07 -5.51 -3.60
N THR A 33 5.68 -5.59 -4.87
CA THR A 33 6.09 -4.60 -5.89
C THR A 33 5.67 -3.17 -5.49
N VAL A 34 4.43 -2.99 -5.04
CA VAL A 34 3.95 -1.67 -4.55
C VAL A 34 4.78 -1.22 -3.35
N HIS A 35 5.06 -2.11 -2.40
CA HIS A 35 5.87 -1.77 -1.23
C HIS A 35 7.30 -1.35 -1.61
N GLU A 36 7.91 -2.01 -2.59
CA GLU A 36 9.24 -1.64 -3.11
C GLU A 36 9.23 -0.25 -3.75
N VAL A 37 8.18 0.10 -4.51
CA VAL A 37 8.03 1.45 -5.07
C VAL A 37 7.85 2.48 -3.96
N LEU A 38 6.95 2.22 -3.00
CA LEU A 38 6.72 3.11 -1.88
C LEU A 38 7.96 3.27 -0.99
N SER A 39 8.78 2.24 -0.84
CA SER A 39 10.06 2.33 -0.12
C SER A 39 10.97 3.34 -0.80
N ARG A 40 11.17 3.21 -2.11
CA ARG A 40 11.99 4.17 -2.88
C ARG A 40 11.48 5.60 -2.77
N LEU A 41 10.16 5.80 -2.80
CA LEU A 41 9.57 7.12 -2.60
C LEU A 41 9.83 7.65 -1.19
N ARG A 42 9.74 6.82 -0.15
CA ARG A 42 10.03 7.23 1.23
C ARG A 42 11.50 7.59 1.46
N ASP A 43 12.40 7.02 0.67
CA ASP A 43 13.83 7.27 0.75
C ASP A 43 14.24 8.58 0.04
N LEU A 44 13.33 9.24 -0.68
CA LEU A 44 13.60 10.54 -1.29
C LEU A 44 13.71 11.63 -0.23
N ASP A 45 14.64 12.56 -0.45
CA ASP A 45 14.69 13.81 0.30
C ASP A 45 13.59 14.75 -0.22
N TYR A 46 12.59 15.01 0.61
CA TYR A 46 11.50 15.94 0.32
C TYR A 46 11.84 17.39 0.69
N GLY A 47 13.00 17.65 1.30
CA GLY A 47 13.38 18.96 1.82
C GLY A 47 12.29 19.54 2.74
N ASP A 48 12.02 20.83 2.60
CA ASP A 48 10.96 21.51 3.35
C ASP A 48 9.56 21.35 2.72
N THR A 49 9.39 20.42 1.77
CA THR A 49 8.10 20.23 1.09
C THR A 49 7.06 19.66 2.07
N PRO A 50 5.99 20.42 2.41
CA PRO A 50 4.96 19.90 3.29
C PRO A 50 4.15 18.81 2.56
N PRO A 51 3.52 17.86 3.28
CA PRO A 51 2.53 16.97 2.69
C PRO A 51 1.47 17.80 1.99
N ALA A 52 1.10 17.41 0.77
CA ALA A 52 -0.02 18.06 0.08
C ALA A 52 -1.26 17.98 0.97
N LEU A 53 -1.84 19.12 1.31
CA LEU A 53 -3.09 19.16 2.04
C LEU A 53 -4.16 18.52 1.14
N SER A 54 -4.81 17.47 1.65
CA SER A 54 -6.02 16.91 1.03
C SER A 54 -7.04 18.03 0.98
N GLY A 55 -7.22 18.65 -0.19
CA GLY A 55 -7.92 19.92 -0.34
C GLY A 55 -9.21 19.98 0.47
N THR A 56 -9.32 20.95 1.37
CA THR A 56 -10.62 21.49 1.72
C THR A 56 -11.25 22.00 0.42
N PRO A 57 -12.49 21.62 0.08
CA PRO A 57 -13.19 22.30 -1.00
C PRO A 57 -13.25 23.79 -0.63
N GLU A 58 -12.75 24.64 -1.53
CA GLU A 58 -12.93 26.08 -1.40
C GLU A 58 -14.43 26.39 -1.30
N GLY A 59 -14.85 27.08 -0.23
CA GLY A 59 -16.20 27.62 -0.12
C GLY A 59 -16.80 27.60 1.30
N ARG A 60 -16.42 28.56 2.13
CA ARG A 60 -17.40 29.28 2.96
C ARG A 60 -16.99 30.74 3.13
#